data_AF-A0AA90Q6K0-F1
#
_entry.id   AF-A0AA90Q6K0-F1
#
_cell.length_a   1.000
_cell.length_b   1.000
_cell.length_c   1.000
_cell.angle_alpha   90.00
_cell.angle_beta   90.00
_cell.angle_gamma   90.00
#
_symmetry.space_group_name_H-M   'P 1'
#
loop_
_entity.id
_entity.type
_entity.pdbx_description
1 polymer ?
#
loop_
_entity_poly.entity_id
_entity_poly.type
_entity_poly.pdbx_seq_one_letter_code
_entity_poly.pdbx_strand_id
1 'polypeptide(L)'
;MRILRHLLLAAAIAPAIVHAAPKAKQAPKQVTSFFPQLDLGRFLADNFDLASVRSSLAARRTPELRTFADFGMLPTNTGDDVVTFDGERWLYQLRVVRRADINNDGIEDLEVCFTDRAKGASYDSSQSLLVSRYSDETYAVALRYESDACGPTTKSNTGRARTIEIK
;
A
#
# COMPACT_ATOMS: atom_id res chain seq x y z
N MET A 1 -83.90 0.59 50.04
CA MET A 1 -82.58 1.17 50.37
C MET A 1 -81.54 0.58 49.42
N ARG A 2 -81.04 1.35 48.45
CA ARG A 2 -79.93 0.93 47.56
C ARG A 2 -78.74 1.83 47.85
N ILE A 3 -77.65 1.19 48.27
CA ILE A 3 -76.40 1.80 48.71
C ILE A 3 -75.45 1.91 47.50
N LEU A 4 -74.80 3.07 47.43
CA LEU A 4 -73.67 3.45 46.58
C LEU A 4 -72.56 2.37 46.54
N ARG A 5 -71.99 2.10 45.37
CA ARG A 5 -70.60 1.64 45.27
C ARG A 5 -69.90 2.32 44.09
N HIS A 6 -69.05 3.28 44.42
CA HIS A 6 -68.02 3.81 43.54
C HIS A 6 -66.91 2.75 43.38
N LEU A 7 -66.56 2.42 42.14
CA LEU A 7 -65.36 1.66 41.80
C LEU A 7 -64.23 2.65 41.51
N LEU A 8 -63.18 2.65 42.34
CA LEU A 8 -61.90 3.26 41.99
C LEU A 8 -61.13 2.31 41.07
N LEU A 9 -60.70 2.81 39.90
CA LEU A 9 -59.77 2.13 39.01
C LEU A 9 -58.35 2.59 39.35
N ALA A 10 -57.51 1.69 39.86
CA ALA A 10 -56.09 1.94 40.04
C ALA A 10 -55.35 1.50 38.76
N ALA A 11 -54.75 2.45 38.04
CA ALA A 11 -53.87 2.16 36.91
C ALA A 11 -52.44 1.94 37.42
N ALA A 12 -51.90 0.74 37.23
CA ALA A 12 -50.50 0.42 37.51
C ALA A 12 -49.63 0.85 36.33
N ILE A 13 -48.63 1.69 36.57
CA ILE A 13 -47.61 2.10 35.60
C ILE A 13 -46.42 1.15 35.77
N ALA A 14 -46.15 0.29 34.78
CA ALA A 14 -44.94 -0.52 34.73
C ALA A 14 -43.82 0.23 34.00
N PRO A 15 -42.56 0.20 34.49
CA PRO A 15 -41.43 0.81 33.79
C PRO A 15 -40.97 -0.07 32.63
N ALA A 16 -40.89 0.52 31.43
CA ALA A 16 -40.30 -0.13 30.26
C ALA A 16 -38.78 -0.16 30.39
N ILE A 17 -38.21 -1.34 30.62
CA ILE A 17 -36.76 -1.57 30.58
C ILE A 17 -36.34 -1.65 29.12
N VAL A 18 -35.76 -0.57 28.61
CA VAL A 18 -35.12 -0.52 27.28
C VAL A 18 -33.84 -1.35 27.35
N HIS A 19 -33.92 -2.61 26.93
CA HIS A 19 -32.74 -3.44 26.71
C HIS A 19 -32.01 -2.91 25.49
N ALA A 20 -30.83 -2.31 25.69
CA ALA A 20 -29.92 -1.99 24.60
C ALA A 20 -29.51 -3.29 23.90
N ALA A 21 -29.97 -3.49 22.66
CA ALA A 21 -29.57 -4.62 21.85
C ALA A 21 -28.04 -4.59 21.64
N PRO A 22 -27.34 -5.74 21.75
CA PRO A 22 -25.92 -5.80 21.46
C PRO A 22 -25.67 -5.39 20.00
N LYS A 23 -24.76 -4.43 19.79
CA LYS A 23 -24.31 -4.06 18.43
C LYS A 23 -23.83 -5.32 17.72
N ALA A 24 -24.50 -5.69 16.63
CA ALA A 24 -24.10 -6.81 15.80
C ALA A 24 -22.65 -6.61 15.34
N LYS A 25 -21.79 -7.59 15.60
CA LYS A 25 -20.44 -7.62 15.02
C LYS A 25 -20.60 -7.73 13.51
N GLN A 26 -20.23 -6.69 12.76
CA GLN A 26 -20.16 -6.75 11.31
C GLN A 26 -19.23 -7.89 10.90
N ALA A 27 -19.68 -8.72 9.96
CA ALA A 27 -18.84 -9.73 9.34
C ALA A 27 -17.62 -9.05 8.70
N PRO A 28 -16.42 -9.66 8.72
CA PRO A 28 -15.24 -9.08 8.10
C PRO A 28 -15.52 -8.79 6.63
N LYS A 29 -15.18 -7.58 6.17
CA LYS A 29 -15.27 -7.17 4.76
C LYS A 29 -14.41 -8.16 3.96
N GLN A 30 -15.02 -8.89 3.03
CA GLN A 30 -14.27 -9.74 2.11
C GLN A 30 -13.46 -8.84 1.18
N VAL A 31 -12.15 -9.05 1.16
CA VAL A 31 -11.21 -8.33 0.27
C VAL A 31 -10.85 -9.28 -0.87
N THR A 32 -11.04 -8.82 -2.10
CA THR A 32 -10.62 -9.55 -3.30
C THR A 32 -9.14 -9.28 -3.55
N SER A 33 -8.31 -10.33 -3.65
CA SER A 33 -6.89 -10.19 -3.99
C SER A 33 -6.63 -10.72 -5.39
N PHE A 34 -5.87 -9.95 -6.17
CA PHE A 34 -5.30 -10.35 -7.45
C PHE A 34 -3.79 -10.51 -7.38
N PHE A 35 -3.20 -10.51 -6.18
CA PHE A 35 -1.78 -10.72 -5.98
C PHE A 35 -1.51 -12.17 -5.53
N PRO A 36 -0.48 -12.82 -6.07
CA PRO A 36 -0.11 -14.15 -5.60
C PRO A 36 0.36 -14.09 -4.14
N GLN A 37 0.11 -15.17 -3.40
CA GLN A 37 0.53 -15.30 -2.00
C GLN A 37 2.00 -15.68 -1.84
N LEU A 38 2.57 -16.34 -2.84
CA LEU A 38 3.96 -16.76 -2.91
C LEU A 38 4.63 -16.09 -4.11
N ASP A 39 5.95 -15.91 -4.05
CA ASP A 39 6.75 -15.36 -5.15
C ASP A 39 6.29 -13.97 -5.61
N LEU A 40 5.69 -13.18 -4.71
CA LEU A 40 5.16 -11.85 -5.03
C LEU A 40 6.21 -10.91 -5.59
N GLY A 41 7.46 -10.98 -5.10
CA GLY A 41 8.56 -10.20 -5.67
C GLY A 41 8.81 -10.54 -7.14
N ARG A 42 8.80 -11.84 -7.50
CA ARG A 42 8.95 -12.25 -8.89
C ARG A 42 7.76 -11.78 -9.72
N PHE A 43 6.54 -11.94 -9.22
CA PHE A 43 5.34 -11.42 -9.87
C PHE A 43 5.44 -9.92 -10.16
N LEU A 44 5.92 -9.12 -9.20
CA LEU A 44 6.10 -7.67 -9.38
C LEU A 44 7.19 -7.33 -10.41
N ALA A 45 8.26 -8.13 -10.53
CA ALA A 45 9.23 -7.96 -11.62
C ALA A 45 8.57 -8.02 -13.00
N ASP A 46 7.65 -8.97 -13.15
CA ASP A 46 7.02 -9.33 -14.41
C ASP A 46 5.72 -8.52 -14.68
N ASN A 47 5.12 -7.88 -13.66
CA ASN A 47 3.79 -7.27 -13.78
C ASN A 47 3.63 -5.86 -13.19
N PHE A 48 4.63 -5.30 -12.51
CA PHE A 48 4.54 -3.91 -12.02
C PHE A 48 4.75 -2.92 -13.17
N ASP A 49 3.76 -2.08 -13.42
CA ASP A 49 3.81 -1.06 -14.46
C ASP A 49 4.69 0.11 -14.03
N LEU A 50 5.94 0.10 -14.49
CA LEU A 50 6.91 1.18 -14.31
C LEU A 50 6.42 2.50 -14.91
N ALA A 51 5.41 2.49 -15.79
CA ALA A 51 4.89 3.73 -16.32
C ALA A 51 4.00 4.50 -15.33
N SER A 52 3.50 3.83 -14.29
CA SER A 52 2.67 4.41 -13.25
C SER A 52 3.46 5.16 -12.17
N VAL A 53 4.80 5.07 -12.19
CA VAL A 53 5.69 5.69 -11.20
C VAL A 53 6.77 6.55 -11.85
N ARG A 54 7.28 7.55 -11.12
CA ARG A 54 8.49 8.28 -11.53
C ARG A 54 9.72 7.48 -11.15
N SER A 55 10.59 7.23 -12.13
CA SER A 55 11.86 6.53 -11.95
C SER A 55 12.91 6.99 -12.95
N SER A 56 14.17 6.61 -12.73
CA SER A 56 15.29 6.81 -13.63
C SER A 56 15.14 6.07 -14.96
N LEU A 57 14.30 5.03 -15.00
CA LEU A 57 13.92 4.30 -16.22
C LEU A 57 12.98 5.12 -17.12
N ALA A 58 12.39 6.21 -16.62
CA ALA A 58 11.37 6.96 -17.35
C ALA A 58 11.82 7.46 -18.73
N ALA A 59 13.09 7.85 -18.87
CA ALA A 59 13.66 8.36 -20.12
C ALA A 59 13.87 7.27 -21.20
N ARG A 60 13.83 5.99 -20.80
CA ARG A 60 14.05 4.83 -21.68
C ARG A 60 12.74 4.12 -22.06
N ARG A 61 11.59 4.59 -21.56
CA ARG A 61 10.29 3.94 -21.79
C ARG A 61 9.84 4.10 -23.24
N THR A 62 9.27 3.02 -23.76
CA THR A 62 8.40 2.99 -24.95
C THR A 62 7.08 2.33 -24.53
N PRO A 63 6.03 2.33 -25.38
CA PRO A 63 4.78 1.63 -25.07
C PRO A 63 4.95 0.14 -24.72
N GLU A 64 6.02 -0.49 -25.22
CA GLU A 64 6.34 -1.91 -25.01
C GLU A 64 7.15 -2.16 -23.74
N LEU A 65 7.77 -1.13 -23.15
CA LEU A 65 8.62 -1.24 -21.97
C LEU A 65 7.84 -0.83 -20.71
N ARG A 66 7.03 -1.78 -20.21
CA ARG A 66 6.07 -1.54 -19.11
C ARG A 66 6.58 -2.04 -17.77
N THR A 67 7.31 -3.14 -17.74
CA THR A 67 7.73 -3.85 -16.51
C THR A 67 9.25 -3.99 -16.44
N PHE A 68 9.80 -4.39 -15.29
CA PHE A 68 11.24 -4.65 -15.18
C PHE A 68 11.68 -5.75 -16.16
N ALA A 69 10.85 -6.78 -16.33
CA ALA A 69 11.09 -7.86 -17.28
C ALA A 69 11.15 -7.36 -18.74
N ASP A 70 10.30 -6.39 -19.13
CA ASP A 70 10.34 -5.80 -20.48
C ASP A 70 11.66 -5.04 -20.74
N PHE A 71 12.26 -4.46 -19.69
CA PHE A 71 13.61 -3.87 -19.76
C PHE A 71 14.73 -4.93 -19.82
N GLY A 72 14.39 -6.23 -19.87
CA GLY A 72 15.34 -7.34 -19.83
C GLY A 72 16.04 -7.49 -18.48
N MET A 73 15.50 -6.90 -17.41
CA MET A 73 16.14 -6.92 -16.10
C MET A 73 15.84 -8.25 -15.40
N LEU A 74 16.89 -8.90 -14.93
CA LEU A 74 16.78 -10.11 -14.11
C LEU A 74 16.94 -9.72 -12.64
N PRO A 75 16.03 -10.14 -11.75
CA PRO A 75 16.17 -9.83 -10.33
C PRO A 75 17.37 -10.59 -9.75
N THR A 76 18.15 -9.88 -8.93
CA THR A 76 19.27 -10.46 -8.17
C THR A 76 18.81 -11.07 -6.85
N ASN A 77 17.63 -10.68 -6.37
CA ASN A 77 16.96 -11.27 -5.22
C ASN A 77 15.44 -11.20 -5.42
N THR A 78 14.74 -12.29 -5.06
CA THR A 78 13.27 -12.39 -5.07
C THR A 78 12.83 -13.10 -3.80
N GLY A 79 11.77 -12.60 -3.17
CA GLY A 79 11.07 -13.25 -2.07
C GLY A 79 9.58 -12.92 -2.09
N ASP A 80 8.89 -13.33 -1.02
CA ASP A 80 7.43 -13.14 -0.89
C ASP A 80 7.02 -11.68 -0.66
N ASP A 81 7.96 -10.79 -0.35
CA ASP A 81 7.71 -9.38 -0.07
C ASP A 81 8.73 -8.44 -0.73
N VAL A 82 9.70 -8.97 -1.49
CA VAL A 82 10.78 -8.15 -2.04
C VAL A 82 11.24 -8.64 -3.40
N VAL A 83 11.56 -7.68 -4.27
CA VAL A 83 12.36 -7.93 -5.47
C VAL A 83 13.43 -6.86 -5.59
N THR A 84 14.65 -7.30 -5.89
CA THR A 84 15.82 -6.43 -6.04
C THR A 84 16.49 -6.68 -7.39
N PHE A 85 16.91 -5.61 -8.05
CA PHE A 85 17.72 -5.61 -9.25
C PHE A 85 18.99 -4.83 -8.95
N ASP A 86 20.04 -5.55 -8.59
CA ASP A 86 21.31 -4.94 -8.21
C ASP A 86 22.33 -5.03 -9.34
N GLY A 87 22.34 -4.01 -10.20
CA GLY A 87 23.27 -3.91 -11.33
C GLY A 87 24.55 -3.17 -10.96
N GLU A 88 25.46 -3.03 -11.92
CA GLU A 88 26.73 -2.31 -11.72
C GLU A 88 26.52 -0.81 -11.42
N ARG A 89 25.57 -0.20 -12.12
CA ARG A 89 25.33 1.27 -12.07
C ARG A 89 24.07 1.68 -11.32
N TRP A 90 23.17 0.76 -11.07
CA TRP A 90 21.85 1.05 -10.52
C TRP A 90 21.42 -0.04 -9.55
N LEU A 91 20.70 0.37 -8.50
CA LEU A 91 19.91 -0.48 -7.65
C LEU A 91 18.44 -0.09 -7.81
N TYR A 92 17.61 -1.08 -8.10
CA TYR A 92 16.16 -0.97 -7.99
C TYR A 92 15.65 -1.99 -6.97
N GLN A 93 14.68 -1.60 -6.15
CA GLN A 93 14.03 -2.52 -5.23
C GLN A 93 12.56 -2.15 -5.07
N LEU A 94 11.68 -3.16 -5.11
CA LEU A 94 10.33 -3.07 -4.58
C LEU A 94 10.28 -3.92 -3.31
N ARG A 95 9.84 -3.33 -2.19
CA ARG A 95 9.60 -4.04 -0.93
C ARG A 95 8.17 -3.78 -0.47
N VAL A 96 7.37 -4.83 -0.42
CA VAL A 96 6.00 -4.82 0.09
C VAL A 96 6.07 -4.75 1.61
N VAL A 97 5.50 -3.69 2.19
CA VAL A 97 5.50 -3.47 3.65
C VAL A 97 4.14 -3.77 4.28
N ARG A 98 3.07 -3.75 3.47
CA ARG A 98 1.72 -4.06 3.92
C ARG A 98 0.86 -4.57 2.77
N ARG A 99 -0.06 -5.47 3.09
CA ARG A 99 -1.15 -5.93 2.22
C ARG A 99 -2.48 -5.70 2.91
N ALA A 100 -3.38 -4.95 2.29
CA ALA A 100 -4.73 -4.67 2.80
C ALA A 100 -5.57 -3.97 1.73
N ASP A 101 -6.88 -3.92 1.90
CA ASP A 101 -7.74 -2.95 1.20
C ASP A 101 -7.50 -1.56 1.82
N ILE A 102 -6.50 -0.84 1.34
CA ILE A 102 -6.03 0.42 1.94
C ILE A 102 -6.91 1.58 1.46
N ASN A 103 -7.32 1.56 0.19
CA ASN A 103 -8.17 2.59 -0.39
C ASN A 103 -9.69 2.39 -0.12
N ASN A 104 -10.07 1.25 0.46
CA ASN A 104 -11.44 0.83 0.80
C ASN A 104 -12.35 0.49 -0.39
N ASP A 105 -11.81 0.19 -1.57
CA ASP A 105 -12.58 -0.23 -2.75
C ASP A 105 -12.99 -1.71 -2.74
N GLY A 106 -12.48 -2.48 -1.76
CA GLY A 106 -12.76 -3.92 -1.61
C GLY A 106 -11.76 -4.83 -2.31
N ILE A 107 -10.71 -4.27 -2.92
CA ILE A 107 -9.61 -4.98 -3.56
C ILE A 107 -8.37 -4.84 -2.67
N GLU A 108 -7.52 -5.87 -2.66
CA GLU A 108 -6.25 -5.82 -1.97
C GLU A 108 -5.30 -4.85 -2.68
N ASP A 109 -4.75 -3.94 -1.90
CA ASP A 109 -3.62 -3.10 -2.26
C ASP A 109 -2.33 -3.59 -1.58
N LEU A 110 -1.20 -3.29 -2.20
CA LEU A 110 0.12 -3.39 -1.60
C LEU A 110 0.63 -1.99 -1.26
N GLU A 111 1.06 -1.79 -0.03
CA GLU A 111 1.94 -0.67 0.30
C GLU A 111 3.37 -1.10 0.00
N VAL A 112 4.04 -0.38 -0.90
CA VAL A 112 5.34 -0.77 -1.45
C VAL A 112 6.35 0.36 -1.32
N CYS A 113 7.54 0.02 -0.86
CA CYS A 113 8.71 0.87 -0.95
C CYS A 113 9.46 0.63 -2.24
N PHE A 114 9.45 1.63 -3.12
CA PHE A 114 10.24 1.62 -4.34
C PHE A 114 11.52 2.43 -4.17
N THR A 115 12.65 1.74 -4.19
CA THR A 115 13.99 2.34 -4.23
C THR A 115 14.51 2.35 -5.66
N ASP A 116 15.06 3.49 -6.06
CA ASP A 116 15.71 3.72 -7.35
C ASP A 116 16.94 4.57 -7.08
N ARG A 117 18.13 3.96 -7.17
CA ARG A 117 19.38 4.55 -6.71
C ARG A 117 20.51 4.31 -7.69
N ALA A 118 21.22 5.38 -8.03
CA ALA A 118 22.41 5.29 -8.84
C ALA A 118 23.62 4.89 -7.98
N LYS A 119 24.45 3.99 -8.49
CA LYS A 119 25.75 3.64 -7.90
C LYS A 119 26.83 4.54 -8.51
N GLY A 120 27.57 5.24 -7.65
CA GLY A 120 28.61 6.18 -8.09
C GLY A 120 28.09 7.53 -8.62
N ALA A 121 26.82 7.86 -8.37
CA ALA A 121 26.24 9.18 -8.62
C ALA A 121 25.32 9.61 -7.47
N SER A 122 24.81 10.84 -7.51
CA SER A 122 24.03 11.43 -6.39
C SER A 122 22.55 11.11 -6.41
N TYR A 123 22.04 10.43 -7.43
CA TYR A 123 20.62 10.11 -7.53
C TYR A 123 20.28 8.97 -6.54
N ASP A 124 19.41 9.26 -5.58
CA ASP A 124 18.95 8.34 -4.55
C ASP A 124 17.50 8.68 -4.22
N SER A 125 16.57 7.81 -4.62
CA SER A 125 15.13 8.00 -4.45
C SER A 125 14.52 6.80 -3.76
N SER A 126 13.70 7.05 -2.75
CA SER A 126 12.83 6.08 -2.09
C SER A 126 11.44 6.68 -1.96
N GLN A 127 10.41 5.97 -2.41
CA GLN A 127 9.04 6.44 -2.38
C GLN A 127 8.09 5.33 -1.89
N SER A 128 7.12 5.72 -1.07
CA SER A 128 5.98 4.88 -0.70
C SER A 128 4.96 4.92 -1.83
N LEU A 129 4.53 3.75 -2.28
CA LEU A 129 3.55 3.55 -3.34
C LEU A 129 2.38 2.75 -2.78
N LEU A 130 1.18 3.10 -3.22
CA LEU A 130 0.04 2.20 -3.16
C LEU A 130 -0.06 1.49 -4.50
N VAL A 131 0.06 0.18 -4.51
CA VAL A 131 0.03 -0.64 -5.73
C VAL A 131 -1.23 -1.47 -5.73
N SER A 132 -2.06 -1.28 -6.74
CA SER A 132 -3.33 -2.01 -6.90
C SER A 132 -3.30 -2.81 -8.20
N ARG A 133 -4.05 -3.90 -8.23
CA ARG A 133 -4.27 -4.71 -9.42
C ARG A 133 -5.75 -5.05 -9.48
N TYR A 134 -6.40 -4.78 -10.61
CA TYR A 134 -7.87 -4.85 -10.70
C TYR A 134 -8.40 -6.14 -11.33
N SER A 135 -7.52 -6.95 -11.93
CA SER A 135 -7.82 -8.28 -12.47
C SER A 135 -6.55 -9.08 -12.74
N ASP A 136 -6.71 -10.38 -12.99
CA ASP A 136 -5.62 -11.29 -13.37
C ASP A 136 -4.99 -11.01 -14.74
N GLU A 137 -5.59 -10.13 -15.54
CA GLU A 137 -5.12 -9.77 -16.89
C GLU A 137 -4.47 -8.37 -16.93
N THR A 138 -4.48 -7.65 -15.82
CA THR A 138 -3.95 -6.28 -15.72
C THR A 138 -2.61 -6.23 -15.00
N TYR A 139 -1.81 -5.23 -15.36
CA TYR A 139 -0.61 -4.86 -14.60
C TYR A 139 -0.96 -4.44 -13.17
N ALA A 140 0.00 -4.62 -12.27
CA ALA A 140 -0.01 -3.96 -10.97
C ALA A 140 0.42 -2.50 -11.16
N VAL A 141 -0.42 -1.54 -10.80
CA VAL A 141 -0.20 -0.11 -11.05
C VAL A 141 -0.03 0.65 -9.74
N ALA A 142 0.93 1.58 -9.71
CA ALA A 142 1.04 2.53 -8.62
C ALA A 142 -0.04 3.61 -8.74
N LEU A 143 -0.83 3.76 -7.69
CA LEU A 143 -1.78 4.85 -7.52
C LEU A 143 -1.08 6.02 -6.82
N ARG A 144 -1.60 7.24 -7.04
CA ARG A 144 -1.15 8.41 -6.29
C ARG A 144 -1.57 8.24 -4.83
N TYR A 145 -0.59 8.08 -3.95
CA TYR A 145 -0.82 7.83 -2.54
C TYR A 145 0.26 8.47 -1.69
N GLU A 146 -0.14 9.05 -0.56
CA GLU A 146 0.79 9.64 0.41
C GLU A 146 0.95 8.67 1.58
N SER A 147 2.18 8.24 1.83
CA SER A 147 2.54 7.38 2.96
C SER A 147 4.00 7.57 3.34
N ASP A 148 4.28 7.40 4.63
CA ASP A 148 5.60 7.45 5.26
C ASP A 148 6.15 6.05 5.60
N ALA A 149 5.54 4.97 5.08
CA ALA A 149 5.93 3.59 5.37
C ALA A 149 7.38 3.26 4.97
N CYS A 150 7.96 4.01 4.03
CA CYS A 150 9.35 3.85 3.59
C CYS A 150 10.35 4.69 4.39
N GLY A 151 9.88 5.35 5.45
CA GLY A 151 10.63 6.33 6.23
C GLY A 151 10.71 7.68 5.54
N PRO A 152 11.22 8.72 6.23
CA PRO A 152 11.48 10.01 5.61
C PRO A 152 12.51 9.82 4.48
N THR A 153 12.26 10.43 3.31
CA THR A 153 13.28 10.59 2.27
C THR A 153 14.47 11.31 2.88
N THR A 154 15.49 10.57 3.31
CA THR A 154 16.72 11.15 3.81
C THR A 154 17.39 11.83 2.64
N LYS A 155 17.22 13.16 2.54
CA LYS A 155 18.09 13.99 1.73
C LYS A 155 19.51 13.67 2.20
N SER A 156 20.29 13.00 1.36
CA SER A 156 21.71 12.79 1.58
C SER A 156 22.39 14.16 1.62
N ASN A 157 22.41 14.76 2.80
CA ASN A 157 23.13 15.99 3.06
C ASN A 157 24.58 15.59 3.31
N THR A 158 25.25 15.09 2.26
CA THR A 158 26.72 15.05 2.24
C THR A 158 27.21 16.48 2.03
N GLY A 159 27.08 17.27 3.10
CA GLY A 159 27.85 18.50 3.29
C GLY A 159 29.31 18.11 3.24
N ARG A 160 29.91 18.19 2.04
CA ARG A 160 31.34 18.08 1.83
C ARG A 160 31.96 19.25 2.60
N ALA A 161 32.48 18.99 3.79
CA ALA A 161 33.33 19.92 4.50
C ALA A 161 34.49 20.28 3.57
N ARG A 162 34.42 21.45 2.94
CA ARG A 162 35.57 22.03 2.26
C ARG A 162 36.45 22.60 3.37
N THR A 163 37.46 21.85 3.77
CA THR A 163 38.62 22.42 4.46
C THR A 163 39.26 23.38 3.46
N ILE A 164 39.11 24.68 3.70
CA ILE A 164 39.86 25.72 3.02
C ILE A 164 41.21 25.77 3.71
N GLU A 165 42.25 25.22 3.09
CA GLU A 165 43.62 25.56 3.45
C GLU A 165 43.90 26.98 2.97
N ILE A 166 44.08 27.90 3.92
CA ILE A 166 44.60 29.24 3.65
C ILE A 166 46.13 29.11 3.61
N LYS A 167 46.70 29.43 2.44
CA LYS A 167 48.15 29.57 2.22
C LYS A 167 48.70 30.81 2.88
#